data_AF-A0A958D323-F1
#
_entry.id   AF-A0A958D323-F1
#
_cell.length_a   1.000
_cell.length_b   1.000
_cell.length_c   1.000
_cell.angle_alpha   90.00
_cell.angle_beta   90.00
_cell.angle_gamma   90.00
#
_symmetry.space_group_name_H-M   'P 1'
#
loop_
_entity.id
_entity.type
_entity.pdbx_description
1 polymer ?
#
loop_
_entity_poly.entity_id
_entity_poly.type
_entity_poly.pdbx_seq_one_letter_code
_entity_poly.pdbx_strand_id
1 'polypeptide(L)'
;MTGRTTGSETEALVPAGKMHVNEVATDASLVQRLLAAQFPHWADLPIAPVESAGTDNALYRLGDDMAVRLPRIHWAVGDIEKDLQWLPRLAPHLPLAIPVPLAL
;
A
#
# COMPACT_ATOMS: atom_id res chain seq x y z
N MET A 1 -26.42 -12.52 -43.44
CA MET A 1 -25.42 -11.45 -43.69
C MET A 1 -26.07 -10.14 -43.27
N THR A 2 -25.65 -9.40 -42.26
CA THR A 2 -24.37 -9.43 -41.53
C THR A 2 -24.63 -8.72 -40.19
N GLY A 3 -24.37 -9.40 -39.07
CA GLY A 3 -24.40 -8.80 -37.74
C GLY A 3 -23.33 -7.72 -37.63
N ARG A 4 -23.71 -6.56 -37.09
CA ARG A 4 -22.77 -5.49 -36.76
C ARG A 4 -22.57 -5.51 -35.26
N THR A 5 -21.58 -6.28 -34.84
CA THR A 5 -21.01 -6.24 -33.49
C THR A 5 -20.24 -4.94 -33.37
N THR A 6 -20.84 -3.89 -32.81
CA THR A 6 -20.06 -2.77 -32.31
C THR A 6 -19.68 -3.14 -30.88
N GLY A 7 -18.43 -3.57 -30.73
CA GLY A 7 -17.82 -3.77 -29.42
C GLY A 7 -17.96 -2.49 -28.62
N SER A 8 -18.66 -2.59 -27.49
CA SER A 8 -18.51 -1.66 -26.39
C SER A 8 -17.10 -1.88 -25.88
N GLU A 9 -16.15 -1.08 -26.38
CA GLU A 9 -14.91 -0.82 -25.67
C GLU A 9 -15.34 -0.29 -24.32
N THR A 10 -15.21 -1.14 -23.31
CA THR A 10 -15.32 -0.75 -21.92
C THR A 10 -14.15 0.20 -21.73
N GLU A 11 -14.42 1.50 -21.85
CA GLU A 11 -13.53 2.56 -21.40
C GLU A 11 -13.23 2.23 -19.95
N ALA A 12 -12.06 1.62 -19.74
CA ALA A 12 -11.62 1.21 -18.43
C ALA A 12 -11.51 2.50 -17.63
N LEU A 13 -12.53 2.73 -16.81
CA LEU A 13 -12.62 3.85 -15.89
C LEU A 13 -11.28 3.92 -15.17
N VAL A 14 -10.48 4.94 -15.48
CA VAL A 14 -9.22 5.19 -14.79
C VAL A 14 -9.64 5.40 -13.33
N PRO A 15 -9.31 4.50 -12.38
CA PRO A 15 -9.79 4.66 -11.03
C PRO A 15 -9.12 5.93 -10.50
N ALA A 16 -9.92 6.87 -10.01
CA ALA A 16 -9.43 8.07 -9.35
C ALA A 16 -8.41 7.64 -8.27
N GLY A 17 -7.12 7.93 -8.45
CA GLY A 17 -6.08 7.55 -7.48
C GLY A 17 -4.76 6.99 -8.03
N LYS A 18 -4.60 6.76 -9.34
CA LYS A 18 -3.27 6.49 -9.94
C LYS A 18 -2.50 7.78 -10.18
N MET A 19 -1.31 7.91 -9.59
CA MET A 19 -0.39 9.05 -9.72
C MET A 19 0.79 8.77 -10.64
N HIS A 20 1.17 7.50 -10.81
CA HIS A 20 2.23 7.07 -11.71
C HIS A 20 1.76 6.03 -12.72
N VAL A 21 2.36 6.07 -13.92
CA VAL A 21 2.05 5.16 -15.04
C VAL A 21 2.33 3.69 -14.72
N ASN A 22 3.30 3.43 -13.83
CA ASN A 22 3.77 2.08 -13.48
C ASN A 22 3.30 1.63 -12.09
N GLU A 23 2.17 2.15 -11.59
CA GLU A 23 1.61 1.70 -10.31
C GLU A 23 1.07 0.27 -10.38
N VAL A 24 1.48 -0.54 -9.41
CA VAL A 24 0.91 -1.85 -9.11
C VAL A 24 -0.40 -1.63 -8.35
N ALA A 25 -1.49 -2.21 -8.86
CA ALA A 25 -2.77 -2.19 -8.17
C ALA A 25 -2.69 -3.06 -6.91
N THR A 26 -3.20 -2.54 -5.80
CA THR A 26 -3.18 -3.20 -4.48
C THR A 26 -4.57 -3.12 -3.86
N ASP A 27 -4.95 -4.16 -3.12
CA ASP A 27 -6.21 -4.21 -2.39
C ASP A 27 -6.04 -4.91 -1.03
N ALA A 28 -7.05 -4.82 -0.18
CA ALA A 28 -7.00 -5.42 1.17
C ALA A 28 -6.84 -6.95 1.11
N SER A 29 -7.43 -7.59 0.10
CA SER A 29 -7.33 -9.04 -0.12
C SER A 29 -5.91 -9.49 -0.40
N LEU A 30 -5.15 -8.73 -1.20
CA LEU A 30 -3.73 -8.96 -1.46
C LEU A 30 -2.93 -8.85 -0.17
N VAL A 31 -3.14 -7.78 0.60
CA VAL A 31 -2.40 -7.58 1.85
C VAL A 31 -2.71 -8.69 2.86
N GLN A 32 -3.95 -9.13 2.97
CA GLN A 32 -4.32 -10.23 3.85
C GLN A 32 -3.59 -11.53 3.49
N ARG A 33 -3.46 -11.85 2.19
CA ARG A 33 -2.67 -13.02 1.74
C ARG A 33 -1.19 -12.87 2.05
N LEU A 34 -0.63 -11.67 1.89
CA LEU A 34 0.77 -11.40 2.23
C LEU A 34 1.03 -11.54 3.73
N LEU A 35 0.12 -11.06 4.58
CA LEU A 35 0.19 -11.23 6.03
C LEU A 35 0.08 -12.70 6.41
N ALA A 36 -0.87 -13.45 5.85
CA ALA A 36 -1.00 -14.89 6.12
C ALA A 36 0.27 -15.67 5.75
N ALA A 37 0.93 -15.30 4.66
CA ALA A 37 2.14 -15.98 4.19
C ALA A 37 3.41 -15.61 4.99
N GLN A 38 3.56 -14.33 5.36
CA GLN A 38 4.81 -13.80 5.91
C GLN A 38 4.74 -13.52 7.42
N PHE A 39 3.58 -13.12 7.91
CA PHE A 39 3.35 -12.69 9.30
C PHE A 39 2.05 -13.31 9.85
N PRO A 40 2.00 -14.65 9.99
CA PRO A 40 0.75 -15.37 10.27
C PRO A 40 0.07 -14.95 11.58
N HIS A 41 0.81 -14.42 12.55
CA HIS A 41 0.30 -13.91 13.82
C HIS A 41 -0.55 -12.63 13.68
N TRP A 42 -0.53 -11.97 12.52
CA TRP A 42 -1.37 -10.80 12.20
C TRP A 42 -2.41 -11.09 11.11
N ALA A 43 -2.47 -12.31 10.58
CA ALA A 43 -3.29 -12.66 9.42
C ALA A 43 -4.80 -12.46 9.63
N ASP A 44 -5.24 -12.62 10.88
CA ASP A 44 -6.65 -12.54 11.27
C ASP A 44 -7.07 -11.13 11.75
N LEU A 45 -6.14 -10.16 11.77
CA LEU A 45 -6.46 -8.81 12.19
C LEU A 45 -7.29 -8.08 11.11
N PRO A 46 -8.27 -7.24 11.51
CA PRO A 46 -9.03 -6.41 10.58
C PRO A 46 -8.10 -5.55 9.72
N ILE A 47 -8.39 -5.48 8.42
CA ILE A 47 -7.62 -4.68 7.47
C ILE A 47 -8.52 -3.79 6.63
N ALA A 48 -8.18 -2.51 6.54
CA ALA A 48 -8.90 -1.53 5.74
C ALA A 48 -7.94 -0.62 4.98
N PRO A 49 -8.23 -0.27 3.70
CA PRO A 49 -7.45 0.74 3.00
C PRO A 49 -7.61 2.09 3.69
N VAL A 50 -6.51 2.85 3.77
CA VAL A 50 -6.57 4.26 4.16
C VAL A 50 -6.92 5.06 2.91
N GLU A 51 -7.97 5.88 2.97
CA GLU A 51 -8.34 6.81 1.91
C GLU A 51 -7.30 7.94 1.81
N SER A 52 -6.16 7.62 1.20
CA SER A 52 -5.06 8.56 0.97
C SER A 52 -4.43 8.29 -0.39
N ALA A 53 -4.14 9.37 -1.11
CA ALA A 53 -3.34 9.35 -2.32
C ALA A 53 -1.84 9.25 -1.96
N GLY A 54 -1.44 8.19 -1.24
CA GLY A 54 -0.03 7.93 -0.99
C GLY A 54 0.72 7.73 -2.29
N THR A 55 1.59 8.70 -2.66
CA THR A 55 2.32 8.75 -3.94
C THR A 55 3.12 7.48 -4.18
N ASP A 56 3.89 7.07 -3.16
CA ASP A 56 4.84 5.97 -3.27
C ASP A 56 4.31 4.64 -2.73
N ASN A 57 3.41 4.71 -1.73
CA ASN A 57 2.92 3.57 -0.98
C ASN A 57 1.39 3.59 -0.85
N ALA A 58 0.77 2.42 -1.01
CA ALA A 58 -0.58 2.19 -0.50
C ALA A 58 -0.51 1.92 1.01
N LEU A 59 -1.42 2.53 1.76
CA LEU A 59 -1.52 2.41 3.21
C LEU A 59 -2.77 1.63 3.59
N TYR A 60 -2.60 0.65 4.48
CA TYR A 60 -3.71 -0.11 5.06
C TYR A 60 -3.62 -0.05 6.56
N ARG A 61 -4.73 0.23 7.24
CA ARG A 61 -4.84 0.06 8.69
C ARG A 61 -4.97 -1.42 9.00
N LEU A 62 -4.17 -1.90 9.96
CA LEU A 62 -4.17 -3.28 10.43
C LEU A 62 -4.45 -3.30 11.93
N GLY A 63 -5.57 -3.90 12.33
CA GLY A 63 -6.08 -3.77 13.69
C GLY A 63 -6.27 -2.31 14.08
N ASP A 64 -6.04 -2.01 15.35
CA ASP A 64 -6.29 -0.67 15.90
C ASP A 64 -5.08 0.27 15.72
N ASP A 65 -3.86 -0.26 15.89
CA ASP A 65 -2.65 0.56 16.09
C ASP A 65 -1.56 0.38 15.01
N MET A 66 -1.76 -0.50 14.03
CA MET A 66 -0.74 -0.78 13.01
C MET A 66 -1.15 -0.30 11.63
N ALA A 67 -0.14 -0.09 10.78
CA ALA A 67 -0.33 0.21 9.37
C ALA A 67 0.61 -0.64 8.52
N VAL A 68 0.10 -1.16 7.41
CA VAL A 68 0.90 -1.77 6.35
C VAL A 68 1.18 -0.72 5.29
N ARG A 69 2.45 -0.55 4.95
CA ARG A 69 2.93 0.27 3.83
C ARG A 69 3.36 -0.66 2.72
N LEU A 70 2.64 -0.61 1.60
CA LEU A 70 2.93 -1.44 0.44
C LEU A 70 3.41 -0.56 -0.72
N PRO A 71 4.67 -0.69 -1.17
CA PRO A 71 5.16 0.04 -2.32
C PRO A 71 4.30 -0.24 -3.55
N ARG A 72 3.79 0.82 -4.18
CA ARG A 72 3.01 0.71 -5.42
C ARG A 72 3.86 0.90 -6.67
N ILE A 73 5.10 1.35 -6.52
CA ILE A 73 6.05 1.62 -7.62
C ILE A 73 7.44 1.09 -7.26
N HIS A 74 8.18 0.66 -8.27
CA HIS A 74 9.46 -0.05 -8.09
C HIS A 74 10.50 0.77 -7.30
N TRP A 75 10.59 2.08 -7.54
CA TRP A 75 11.60 2.90 -6.86
C TRP A 75 11.30 3.10 -5.37
N ALA A 76 10.03 2.99 -4.96
CA ALA A 76 9.63 3.16 -3.56
C ALA A 76 10.03 1.99 -2.66
N VAL A 77 10.44 0.85 -3.25
CA VAL A 77 10.92 -0.32 -2.49
C VAL A 77 12.11 0.07 -1.61
N GLY A 78 12.98 0.97 -2.10
CA GLY A 78 14.19 1.41 -1.41
C GLY A 78 14.00 2.55 -0.40
N ASP A 79 12.77 3.00 -0.17
CA ASP A 79 12.51 4.12 0.75
C ASP A 79 12.49 3.67 2.21
N ILE A 80 12.19 2.39 2.48
CA ILE A 80 12.15 1.87 3.85
C ILE A 80 13.54 1.87 4.50
N GLU A 81 14.61 1.70 3.72
CA GLU A 81 15.99 1.78 4.19
C GLU A 81 16.33 3.19 4.70
N LYS A 82 15.79 4.24 4.06
CA LYS A 82 15.96 5.62 4.53
C LYS A 82 15.25 5.81 5.85
N ASP A 83 14.02 5.33 5.98
CA ASP A 83 13.25 5.42 7.22
C ASP A 83 13.98 4.70 8.36
N LEU A 84 14.45 3.47 8.13
CA LEU A 84 15.23 2.69 9.10
C LEU A 84 16.54 3.38 9.51
N GLN A 85 17.18 4.08 8.59
CA GLN A 85 18.42 4.81 8.86
C GLN A 85 18.19 6.10 9.66
N TRP A 86 17.17 6.88 9.30
CA TRP A 86 17.00 8.24 9.79
C TRP A 86 16.03 8.36 10.97
N LEU A 87 14.95 7.59 11.01
CA LEU A 87 13.95 7.70 12.08
C LEU A 87 14.54 7.47 13.48
N PRO A 88 15.39 6.45 13.73
CA PRO A 88 15.99 6.27 15.06
C PRO A 88 16.92 7.42 15.47
N ARG A 89 17.55 8.08 14.49
CA ARG A 89 18.43 9.24 14.75
C ARG A 89 17.64 10.50 15.04
N LEU A 90 16.48 10.66 14.42
CA LEU A 90 15.59 11.79 14.65
C LEU A 90 14.75 11.61 15.93
N ALA A 91 14.43 10.38 16.32
CA ALA A 91 13.54 10.06 17.45
C ALA A 91 13.84 10.85 18.75
N PRO A 92 15.11 10.99 19.22
CA PRO A 92 15.42 11.71 20.45
C PRO A 92 15.18 13.23 20.36
N HIS A 93 15.01 13.76 19.15
CA HIS A 93 14.89 15.19 18.87
C HIS A 93 13.48 15.61 18.46
N LEU A 94 12.53 14.68 18.39
CA LEU A 94 11.16 14.95 17.97
C LEU A 94 10.21 14.98 19.19
N PRO A 95 9.33 15.99 19.30
CA PRO A 95 8.36 16.08 20.39
C PRO A 95 7.15 15.17 20.18
N LEU A 96 7.08 14.45 19.05
CA LEU A 96 5.96 13.61 18.64
C LEU A 96 6.43 12.18 18.37
N ALA A 97 5.52 11.23 18.57
CA ALA A 97 5.74 9.84 18.22
C ALA A 97 6.00 9.69 16.71
N ILE A 98 6.92 8.78 16.37
CA ILE A 98 7.26 8.41 15.00
C ILE A 98 6.90 6.96 14.72
N PRO A 99 6.71 6.58 13.45
CA PRO A 99 6.50 5.18 13.08
C PRO A 99 7.66 4.29 13.52
N VAL A 100 7.33 3.14 14.10
CA VAL A 100 8.30 2.09 14.46
C VAL A 100 8.09 0.91 13.52
N PRO A 101 9.08 0.52 12.71
CA PRO A 101 9.00 -0.68 11.88
C PRO A 101 8.87 -1.94 12.75
N LEU A 102 7.79 -2.70 12.54
CA LEU A 102 7.53 -3.95 13.29
C LEU A 102 8.00 -5.19 12.52
N ALA A 103 7.99 -5.13 11.19
CA ALA A 103 8.41 -6.21 10.29
C ALA A 103 8.74 -5.66 8.89
N LEU A 104 9.51 -6.43 8.10
CA LEU A 104 9.90 -6.18 6.71
C LEU A 104 9.72 -7.43 5.86
#